data_AF-A0A7I0J5S9-F1
#
_entry.id   AF-A0A7I0J5S9-F1
#
_cell.length_a   1.000
_cell.length_b   1.000
_cell.length_c   1.000
_cell.angle_alpha   90.00
_cell.angle_beta   90.00
_cell.angle_gamma   90.00
#
_symmetry.space_group_name_H-M   'P 1'
#
loop_
_entity.id
_entity.type
_entity.pdbx_description
1 polymer ?
#
loop_
_entity_poly.entity_id
_entity_poly.type
_entity_poly.pdbx_seq_one_letter_code
_entity_poly.pdbx_strand_id
1 'polypeptide(L)' 'MDARQLKVEAARAALAHVGNGMRLGIGTGTTADEFVRLLAEKVATGLTVI' A
#
# COMPACT_ATOMS: atom_id res chain seq x y z
N MET A 1 -11.21 4.11 17.36
CA MET A 1 -10.60 3.34 16.25
C MET A 1 -9.39 2.62 16.80
N ASP A 2 -9.22 1.34 16.47
CA ASP A 2 -8.02 0.58 16.82
C ASP A 2 -6.81 1.11 16.03
N ALA A 3 -5.62 1.09 16.64
CA ALA A 3 -4.38 1.53 16.02
C ALA A 3 -4.09 0.75 14.74
N ARG A 4 -4.47 -0.54 14.67
CA ARG A 4 -4.33 -1.33 13.44
C ARG A 4 -5.24 -0.82 12.33
N GLN A 5 -6.49 -0.48 12.65
CA GLN A 5 -7.43 0.09 11.68
C GLN A 5 -6.91 1.40 11.11
N LEU A 6 -6.35 2.28 11.95
CA LEU A 6 -5.75 3.54 11.50
C LEU A 6 -4.58 3.31 10.52
N LYS A 7 -3.75 2.28 10.75
CA LYS A 7 -2.66 1.91 9.85
C LYS A 7 -3.17 1.41 8.51
N VAL A 8 -4.21 0.58 8.51
CA VAL A 8 -4.84 0.09 7.27
C VAL A 8 -5.45 1.24 6.47
N GLU A 9 -6.13 2.18 7.12
CA GLU A 9 -6.72 3.34 6.42
C GLU A 9 -5.64 4.27 5.85
N ALA A 10 -4.54 4.51 6.59
CA ALA A 10 -3.41 5.27 6.09
C ALA A 10 -2.76 4.59 4.85
N ALA A 11 -2.58 3.27 4.92
CA ALA A 11 -2.08 2.47 3.80
C ALA A 11 -3.02 2.53 2.58
N ARG A 12 -4.33 2.41 2.79
CA ARG A 12 -5.36 2.52 1.74
C ARG A 12 -5.34 3.89 1.07
N ALA A 13 -5.23 4.96 1.86
CA ALA A 13 -5.13 6.32 1.35
C ALA A 13 -3.86 6.52 0.50
N ALA A 14 -2.72 6.03 0.97
CA ALA A 14 -1.46 6.08 0.20
C ALA A 14 -1.57 5.29 -1.12
N LEU A 15 -2.21 4.13 -1.11
CA LEU A 15 -2.36 3.28 -2.31
C LEU A 15 -3.20 3.94 -3.40
N ALA A 16 -4.14 4.84 -3.05
CA ALA A 16 -4.93 5.59 -4.01
C ALA A 16 -4.09 6.54 -4.89
N HIS A 17 -2.86 6.87 -4.46
CA HIS A 17 -1.93 7.70 -5.21
C HIS A 17 -0.94 6.89 -6.07
N VAL A 18 -0.97 5.56 -5.99
CA VAL A 18 -0.08 4.69 -6.78
C VAL A 18 -0.64 4.50 -8.18
N GLY A 19 0.14 4.90 -9.18
CA GLY A 19 -0.13 4.69 -10.59
C GLY A 19 0.69 3.55 -11.20
N ASN A 20 0.25 3.10 -12.37
CA ASN A 20 0.95 2.07 -13.14
C ASN A 20 2.34 2.53 -13.59
N GLY A 21 3.34 1.67 -13.45
CA GLY A 21 4.74 1.93 -13.82
C GLY A 21 5.51 2.80 -12.82
N MET A 22 4.93 3.15 -11.67
CA MET A 22 5.64 3.91 -10.65
C MET A 22 6.74 3.07 -9.99
N ARG A 23 7.87 3.72 -9.70
CA ARG A 23 8.91 3.19 -8.81
C ARG A 23 8.59 3.60 -7.38
N LEU A 24 8.27 2.64 -6.52
CA LEU A 24 7.80 2.91 -5.16
C LEU A 24 8.93 2.79 -4.14
N GLY A 25 9.09 3.83 -3.31
CA GLY A 25 9.89 3.72 -2.10
C GLY A 25 9.07 3.07 -0.98
N ILE A 26 9.52 1.90 -0.50
CA ILE A 26 8.84 1.19 0.59
C ILE A 26 9.55 1.50 1.91
N GLY A 27 8.84 2.19 2.81
CA GLY A 27 9.29 2.40 4.18
C GLY A 27 9.22 1.12 5.02
N THR A 28 9.61 1.20 6.29
CA THR A 28 9.61 0.04 7.21
C THR A 28 8.60 0.21 8.35
N GLY A 29 8.11 -0.90 8.90
CA GLY A 29 7.24 -0.94 10.07
C GLY A 29 5.80 -1.36 9.76
N THR A 30 5.00 -1.57 10.81
CA THR A 30 3.67 -2.20 10.69
C THR A 30 2.67 -1.49 9.79
N THR A 31 2.85 -0.20 9.49
CA THR A 31 2.00 0.52 8.50
C THR A 31 2.42 0.21 7.07
N ALA A 32 3.72 0.11 6.82
CA ALA A 32 4.25 -0.28 5.51
C ALA A 32 3.87 -1.73 5.18
N ASP A 33 3.84 -2.62 6.18
CA ASP A 33 3.36 -4.00 5.98
C ASP A 33 1.90 -4.03 5.50
N GLU A 34 1.02 -3.23 6.09
CA GLU A 34 -0.39 -3.13 5.64
C GLU A 34 -0.49 -2.53 4.23
N PHE A 35 0.37 -1.56 3.88
CA PHE A 35 0.46 -1.02 2.53
C PHE A 35 0.89 -2.08 1.51
N VAL A 36 1.91 -2.88 1.81
CA VAL A 36 2.38 -3.95 0.91
C VAL A 36 1.30 -5.00 0.70
N ARG A 37 0.53 -5.36 1.73
CA ARG A 37 -0.61 -6.30 1.61
C ARG A 37 -1.66 -5.79 0.63
N LEU A 38 -2.07 -4.52 0.76
CA LEU A 38 -3.05 -3.91 -0.14
C LEU A 38 -2.50 -3.70 -1.55
N LEU A 39 -1.22 -3.34 -1.67
CA LEU A 39 -0.53 -3.20 -2.96
C LEU A 39 -0.48 -4.54 -3.71
N ALA A 40 -0.23 -5.65 -3.01
CA ALA A 40 -0.17 -6.98 -3.60
C ALA A 40 -1.49 -7.37 -4.30
N GLU A 41 -2.64 -7.02 -3.71
CA GLU A 41 -3.95 -7.23 -4.35
C GLU A 41 -4.06 -6.43 -5.65
N LYS A 42 -3.64 -5.16 -5.64
CA LYS A 42 -3.64 -4.32 -6.86
C LYS A 42 -2.73 -4.87 -7.94
N VAL A 43 -1.53 -5.32 -7.57
CA VAL A 43 -0.58 -5.93 -8.50
C VAL A 43 -1.16 -7.22 -9.09
N ALA A 44 -1.81 -8.05 -8.28
CA ALA A 44 -2.50 -9.25 -8.77
C ALA A 44 -3.63 -8.92 -9.75
N THR A 45 -4.26 -7.75 -9.64
CA THR A 45 -5.27 -7.25 -10.59
C THR A 45 -4.70 -6.48 -11.79
N GLY A 46 -3.38 -6.43 -11.96
CA GLY A 46 -2.72 -5.87 -13.14
C GLY A 46 -2.02 -4.51 -12.94
N LEU A 47 -1.91 -4.01 -11.71
CA LEU A 47 -1.06 -2.85 -11.43
C LEU A 47 0.42 -3.25 -11.55
N THR A 48 1.18 -2.55 -12.38
CA THR A 48 2.64 -2.73 -12.51
C THR A 48 3.37 -1.68 -11.69
N VAL A 49 4.38 -2.07 -10.92
CA VAL A 49 5.27 -1.20 -10.15
C VAL A 49 6.72 -1.68 -10.28
N ILE A 50 7.69 -0.79 -10.10
CA ILE A 50 9.14 -1.03 -10.32
C ILE A 50 9.91 -1.01 -9.01
#